data_AF-A0A0B1TT74-F1
#
_entry.id   AF-A0A0B1TT74-F1
#
_cell.length_a   1.000
_cell.length_b   1.000
_cell.length_c   1.000
_cell.angle_alpha   90.00
_cell.angle_beta   90.00
_cell.angle_gamma   90.00
#
_symmetry.space_group_name_H-M   'P 1'
#
loop_
_entity.id
_entity.type
_entity.pdbx_description
1 polymer ?
#
loop_
_entity_poly.entity_id
_entity_poly.type
_entity_poly.pdbx_seq_one_letter_code
_entity_poly.pdbx_strand_id
1 'polypeptide(L)'
;MRSLFSYVECAWQVPKLIDELAFRMPKYPSVQAYLDLDHEASDFTALGCVILIRDKCIGTISQFNFVTSSYSAVRKGVNTVVNGLEGSPFVVKKKFPKEFWPTFKWGRKGYMQTRWKRLTERASAHTLEEPPGSVADGLLSPNSAAGPDTLRRTVSAVEFRRESLNEISSGCVLRIEKKRFDYFNQQKLLDDWKSYLEDDRETSSFDELYELPINFPPT
;
A
#
# COMPACT_ATOMS: atom_id res chain seq x y z
N MET A 1 3.02 -31.26 -13.51
CA MET A 1 1.59 -31.24 -13.90
C MET A 1 0.62 -31.09 -12.71
N ARG A 2 0.98 -31.46 -11.46
CA ARG A 2 0.14 -31.25 -10.27
C ARG A 2 0.06 -29.80 -9.73
N SER A 3 0.99 -28.92 -10.09
CA SER A 3 1.06 -27.55 -9.53
C SER A 3 0.09 -26.54 -10.17
N LEU A 4 -0.18 -26.66 -11.47
CA LEU A 4 -1.03 -25.70 -12.19
C LEU A 4 -2.51 -25.82 -11.81
N PHE A 5 -2.99 -27.07 -11.61
CA PHE A 5 -4.35 -27.35 -11.16
C PHE A 5 -4.62 -26.75 -9.77
N SER A 6 -3.65 -26.86 -8.86
CA SER A 6 -3.77 -26.31 -7.50
C SER A 6 -3.84 -24.78 -7.48
N TYR A 7 -3.07 -24.07 -8.30
CA TYR A 7 -3.12 -22.61 -8.31
C TYR A 7 -4.46 -22.09 -8.84
N VAL A 8 -4.95 -22.64 -9.96
CA VAL A 8 -6.23 -22.19 -10.53
C VAL A 8 -7.36 -22.42 -9.53
N GLU A 9 -7.41 -23.58 -8.87
CA GLU A 9 -8.39 -23.83 -7.81
C GLU A 9 -8.25 -22.85 -6.64
N CYS A 10 -7.03 -22.58 -6.16
CA CYS A 10 -6.78 -21.61 -5.09
C CYS A 10 -7.18 -20.18 -5.49
N ALA A 11 -6.83 -19.73 -6.70
CA ALA A 11 -7.15 -18.39 -7.20
C ALA A 11 -8.65 -18.15 -7.23
N TRP A 12 -9.44 -19.14 -7.65
CA TRP A 12 -10.91 -19.05 -7.67
C TRP A 12 -11.55 -19.03 -6.27
N GLN A 13 -10.83 -19.48 -5.24
CA GLN A 13 -11.30 -19.43 -3.85
C GLN A 13 -11.03 -18.08 -3.20
N VAL A 14 -10.03 -17.31 -3.65
CA VAL A 14 -9.65 -16.04 -2.99
C VAL A 14 -10.83 -15.05 -2.89
N PRO A 15 -11.63 -14.78 -3.95
CA PRO A 15 -12.77 -13.87 -3.81
C PRO A 15 -13.83 -14.38 -2.83
N LYS A 16 -14.10 -15.69 -2.82
CA LYS A 16 -15.03 -16.32 -1.86
C LYS A 16 -14.53 -16.19 -0.43
N LEU A 17 -13.22 -16.30 -0.23
CA LEU A 17 -12.58 -16.07 1.06
C LEU A 17 -12.76 -14.61 1.51
N ILE A 18 -12.65 -13.63 0.60
CA ILE A 18 -12.92 -12.22 0.92
C ILE A 18 -14.38 -12.02 1.34
N ASP A 19 -15.33 -12.66 0.65
CA ASP A 19 -16.75 -12.58 0.99
C ASP A 19 -17.04 -13.20 2.37
N GLU A 20 -16.49 -14.38 2.66
CA GLU A 20 -16.62 -15.04 3.96
C GLU A 20 -15.94 -14.22 5.08
N LEU A 21 -14.76 -13.66 4.80
CA LEU A 21 -14.05 -12.77 5.73
C LEU A 21 -14.91 -11.55 6.08
N ALA A 22 -15.49 -10.89 5.07
CA ALA A 22 -16.36 -9.74 5.27
C ALA A 22 -17.61 -10.10 6.08
N PHE A 23 -18.20 -11.27 5.83
CA PHE A 23 -19.33 -11.78 6.60
C PHE A 23 -18.99 -12.04 8.07
N ARG A 24 -17.83 -12.65 8.35
CA ARG A 24 -17.37 -12.94 9.72
C ARG A 24 -16.86 -11.72 10.48
N MET A 25 -16.62 -10.60 9.80
CA MET A 25 -16.06 -9.40 10.40
C MET A 25 -17.01 -8.20 10.32
N PRO A 26 -18.18 -8.25 11.00
CA PRO A 26 -19.20 -7.19 10.92
C PRO A 26 -18.72 -5.82 11.40
N LYS A 27 -17.65 -5.77 12.21
CA LYS A 27 -16.96 -4.54 12.62
C LYS A 27 -16.36 -3.75 11.43
N TYR A 28 -16.22 -4.36 10.25
CA TYR A 28 -15.65 -3.77 9.03
C TYR A 28 -16.66 -3.82 7.86
N PRO A 29 -17.68 -2.95 7.85
CA PRO A 29 -18.75 -2.98 6.86
C PRO A 29 -18.34 -2.50 5.47
N SER A 30 -17.09 -2.09 5.27
CA SER A 30 -16.54 -1.75 3.95
C SER A 30 -15.21 -2.47 3.76
N VAL A 31 -15.14 -3.21 2.65
CA VAL A 31 -13.97 -3.99 2.24
C VAL A 31 -13.60 -3.60 0.82
N GLN A 32 -12.33 -3.29 0.60
CA GLN A 32 -11.78 -2.93 -0.70
C GLN A 32 -10.62 -3.89 -0.99
N ALA A 33 -10.83 -4.82 -1.92
CA ALA A 33 -9.86 -5.85 -2.28
C ALA A 33 -9.41 -5.69 -3.73
N TYR A 34 -8.10 -5.64 -3.94
CA TYR A 34 -7.47 -5.61 -5.25
C TYR A 34 -6.54 -6.82 -5.34
N LEU A 35 -6.86 -7.77 -6.22
CA LEU A 35 -6.26 -9.10 -6.22
C LEU A 35 -5.65 -9.40 -7.60
N ASP A 36 -4.32 -9.51 -7.68
CA ASP A 36 -3.65 -9.93 -8.89
C ASP A 36 -3.56 -11.46 -8.90
N LEU A 37 -4.58 -12.09 -9.46
CA LEU A 37 -4.67 -13.56 -9.50
C LEU A 37 -4.08 -14.15 -10.79
N ASP A 38 -3.63 -13.32 -11.72
CA ASP A 38 -3.00 -13.74 -12.97
C ASP A 38 -1.51 -14.09 -12.77
N HIS A 39 -1.26 -15.31 -12.28
CA HIS A 39 0.10 -15.86 -12.18
C HIS A 39 0.82 -16.05 -13.52
N GLU A 40 0.09 -16.12 -14.62
CA GLU A 40 0.65 -16.35 -15.96
C GLU A 40 1.02 -15.03 -16.66
N ALA A 41 0.72 -13.87 -16.06
CA ALA A 41 1.03 -12.55 -16.59
C ALA A 41 2.49 -12.43 -17.06
N SER A 42 2.70 -12.25 -18.37
CA SER A 42 4.03 -12.33 -19.01
C SER A 42 5.05 -11.30 -18.51
N ASP A 43 4.59 -10.15 -18.00
CA ASP A 43 5.45 -9.04 -17.57
C ASP A 43 5.80 -9.10 -16.07
N PHE A 44 4.82 -8.97 -15.18
CA PHE A 44 5.01 -9.05 -13.73
C PHE A 44 3.70 -9.35 -12.98
N THR A 45 3.85 -9.83 -11.75
CA THR A 45 2.78 -9.99 -10.77
C THR A 45 3.02 -9.06 -9.58
N ALA A 46 1.95 -8.59 -8.96
CA ALA A 46 1.97 -7.83 -7.73
C ALA A 46 1.18 -8.59 -6.65
N LEU A 47 1.55 -8.45 -5.37
CA LEU A 47 0.69 -8.98 -4.31
C LEU A 47 -0.61 -8.17 -4.26
N GLY A 48 -1.73 -8.88 -4.03
CA GLY A 48 -3.01 -8.23 -3.78
C GLY A 48 -3.02 -7.46 -2.45
N CYS A 49 -3.99 -6.57 -2.29
CA CYS A 49 -4.24 -5.91 -1.01
C CYS A 49 -5.72 -5.97 -0.65
N VAL A 50 -6.00 -6.12 0.65
CA VAL A 50 -7.35 -6.13 1.23
C VAL A 50 -7.39 -5.06 2.30
N ILE A 51 -8.24 -4.06 2.12
CA ILE A 51 -8.42 -2.95 3.05
C ILE A 51 -9.76 -3.13 3.74
N LEU A 52 -9.70 -3.32 5.06
CA LEU A 52 -10.87 -3.46 5.94
C LEU A 52 -11.12 -2.14 6.66
N ILE A 53 -12.29 -1.54 6.47
CA ILE A 53 -12.63 -0.23 7.05
C ILE A 53 -13.67 -0.40 8.16
N ARG A 54 -13.30 0.01 9.38
CA ARG A 54 -14.20 -0.08 10.55
C ARG A 54 -15.43 0.80 10.38
N ASP A 55 -16.55 0.37 10.95
CA ASP A 55 -17.84 1.08 10.84
C ASP A 55 -17.75 2.55 11.28
N LYS A 56 -17.07 2.81 12.42
CA LYS A 56 -16.84 4.17 12.94
C LYS A 56 -16.01 5.09 12.03
N CYS A 57 -15.34 4.53 11.01
CA CYS A 57 -14.53 5.29 10.07
C CYS A 57 -15.28 5.61 8.77
N ILE A 58 -16.44 4.99 8.54
CA ILE A 58 -17.30 5.31 7.38
C ILE A 58 -17.69 6.78 7.41
N GLY A 59 -17.61 7.45 6.26
CA GLY A 59 -17.83 8.90 6.14
C GLY A 59 -16.60 9.76 6.48
N THR A 60 -15.62 9.23 7.21
CA THR A 60 -14.35 9.94 7.50
C THR A 60 -13.20 9.50 6.60
N ILE A 61 -13.34 8.37 5.90
CA ILE A 61 -12.35 7.82 4.99
C ILE A 61 -12.76 8.12 3.55
N SER A 62 -11.80 8.59 2.75
CA SER A 62 -11.91 8.70 1.31
C SER A 62 -10.72 8.02 0.61
N GLN A 63 -10.97 7.50 -0.58
CA GLN A 63 -9.96 6.86 -1.43
C GLN A 63 -9.68 7.76 -2.63
N PHE A 64 -8.41 7.88 -2.98
CA PHE A 64 -8.00 8.65 -4.16
C PHE A 64 -8.39 7.91 -5.43
N ASN A 65 -9.03 8.63 -6.34
CA ASN A 65 -9.27 8.21 -7.71
C ASN A 65 -8.15 8.77 -8.59
N PHE A 66 -7.32 7.90 -9.14
CA PHE A 66 -6.18 8.23 -9.99
C PHE A 66 -6.58 8.74 -11.38
N VAL A 67 -7.80 8.43 -11.85
CA VAL A 67 -8.33 8.93 -13.12
C VAL A 67 -8.81 10.37 -12.97
N THR A 68 -9.60 10.66 -11.93
CA THR A 68 -10.14 12.01 -11.68
C THR A 68 -9.21 12.89 -10.85
N SER A 69 -8.09 12.35 -10.35
CA SER A 69 -7.15 13.02 -9.45
C SER A 69 -7.81 13.63 -8.20
N SER A 70 -8.82 12.97 -7.64
CA SER A 70 -9.60 13.48 -6.51
C SER A 70 -9.95 12.39 -5.50
N TYR A 71 -10.26 12.78 -4.26
CA TYR A 71 -10.69 11.84 -3.22
C TYR A 71 -12.19 11.61 -3.26
N SER A 72 -12.60 10.33 -3.33
CA SER A 72 -14.00 9.89 -3.28
C SER A 72 -14.31 9.26 -1.93
N ALA A 73 -15.45 9.61 -1.34
CA ALA A 73 -15.89 9.04 -0.07
C ALA A 73 -16.14 7.52 -0.20
N VAL A 74 -15.69 6.76 0.79
CA VAL A 74 -15.86 5.31 0.78
C VAL A 74 -17.22 4.93 1.38
N ARG A 75 -17.95 4.06 0.68
CA ARG A 75 -19.27 3.56 1.10
C ARG A 75 -19.16 2.16 1.68
N LYS A 76 -20.19 1.76 2.43
CA LYS A 76 -20.35 0.37 2.91
C LYS A 76 -20.49 -0.58 1.71
N GLY A 77 -20.00 -1.80 1.87
CA GLY A 77 -20.02 -2.84 0.84
C GLY A 77 -18.66 -3.50 0.64
N VAL A 78 -18.69 -4.68 0.03
CA VAL A 78 -17.51 -5.45 -0.37
C VAL A 78 -17.25 -5.18 -1.84
N ASN A 79 -16.08 -4.65 -2.16
CA ASN A 79 -15.65 -4.39 -3.53
C ASN A 79 -14.38 -5.18 -3.79
N THR A 80 -14.47 -6.17 -4.69
CA THR A 80 -13.36 -7.05 -5.04
C THR A 80 -13.03 -6.90 -6.51
N VAL A 81 -11.81 -6.45 -6.82
CA VAL A 81 -11.29 -6.28 -8.18
C VAL A 81 -10.22 -7.33 -8.42
N VAL A 82 -10.56 -8.33 -9.24
CA VAL A 82 -9.65 -9.41 -9.66
C VAL A 82 -9.11 -9.22 -11.08
N ASN A 83 -9.89 -8.53 -11.93
CA ASN A 83 -9.60 -8.30 -13.34
C ASN A 83 -9.56 -6.80 -13.61
N GLY A 84 -8.83 -6.39 -14.66
CA GLY A 84 -8.79 -4.98 -15.06
C GLY A 84 -8.10 -4.06 -14.06
N LEU A 85 -7.17 -4.58 -13.25
CA LEU A 85 -6.41 -3.80 -12.27
C LEU A 85 -5.70 -2.60 -12.90
N GLU A 86 -5.19 -2.75 -14.13
CA GLU A 86 -4.52 -1.67 -14.88
C GLU A 86 -5.47 -0.53 -15.27
N GLY A 87 -6.77 -0.79 -15.39
CA GLY A 87 -7.79 0.21 -15.70
C GLY A 87 -8.54 0.71 -14.47
N SER A 88 -8.22 0.21 -13.28
CA SER A 88 -8.94 0.57 -12.07
C SER A 88 -8.61 2.01 -11.66
N PRO A 89 -9.62 2.86 -11.37
CA PRO A 89 -9.36 4.22 -10.93
C PRO A 89 -8.81 4.30 -9.50
N PHE A 90 -8.90 3.23 -8.71
CA PHE A 90 -8.64 3.27 -7.27
C PHE A 90 -7.37 2.52 -6.83
N VAL A 91 -6.72 1.82 -7.76
CA VAL A 91 -5.44 1.14 -7.53
C VAL A 91 -4.54 1.35 -8.75
N VAL A 92 -3.24 1.47 -8.51
CA VAL A 92 -2.21 1.51 -9.56
C VAL A 92 -1.32 0.30 -9.38
N LYS A 93 -1.26 -0.59 -10.38
CA LYS A 93 -0.34 -1.73 -10.43
C LYS A 93 0.92 -1.31 -11.20
N LYS A 94 2.10 -1.53 -10.62
CA LYS A 94 3.39 -1.12 -11.21
C LYS A 94 4.47 -2.17 -11.00
N LYS A 95 5.33 -2.33 -11.99
CA LYS A 95 6.53 -3.15 -11.89
C LYS A 95 7.54 -2.50 -10.97
N PHE A 96 8.26 -3.30 -10.19
CA PHE A 96 9.39 -2.82 -9.41
C PHE A 96 10.51 -2.35 -10.38
N PRO A 97 11.09 -1.13 -10.21
CA PRO A 97 12.10 -0.63 -11.13
C PRO A 97 13.44 -1.37 -11.03
N LYS A 98 13.88 -2.01 -12.11
CA LYS A 98 15.02 -2.95 -12.13
C LYS A 98 16.31 -2.38 -11.53
N GLU A 99 16.54 -1.09 -11.72
CA GLU A 99 17.72 -0.36 -11.26
C GLU A 99 17.85 -0.26 -9.73
N PHE A 100 16.80 -0.56 -8.96
CA PHE A 100 16.90 -0.65 -7.49
C PHE A 100 17.49 -1.97 -7.00
N TRP A 101 17.48 -3.03 -7.83
CA TRP A 101 18.00 -4.35 -7.49
C TRP A 101 18.98 -4.84 -8.56
N PRO A 102 20.10 -4.13 -8.81
CA PRO A 102 20.99 -4.44 -9.93
C PRO A 102 21.63 -5.82 -9.81
N THR A 103 21.77 -6.36 -8.60
CA THR A 103 22.31 -7.69 -8.32
C THR A 103 21.24 -8.79 -8.34
N PHE A 104 19.95 -8.45 -8.46
CA PHE A 104 18.86 -9.40 -8.28
C PHE A 104 17.83 -9.36 -9.42
N LYS A 105 17.50 -10.53 -9.96
CA LYS A 105 16.50 -10.64 -11.05
C LYS A 105 15.07 -10.71 -10.48
N TRP A 106 14.57 -9.65 -9.84
CA TRP A 106 13.12 -9.47 -9.57
C TRP A 106 12.36 -9.16 -10.88
N GLY A 107 12.59 -9.96 -11.93
CA GLY A 107 12.19 -9.64 -13.29
C GLY A 107 10.68 -9.62 -13.51
N ARG A 108 9.90 -10.29 -12.66
CA ARG A 108 8.44 -10.44 -12.78
C ARG A 108 7.67 -10.01 -11.52
N LYS A 109 8.20 -9.06 -10.76
CA LYS A 109 7.59 -8.61 -9.50
C LYS A 109 7.23 -7.13 -9.56
N GLY A 110 6.10 -6.79 -8.96
CA GLY A 110 5.58 -5.43 -8.85
C GLY A 110 4.80 -5.22 -7.57
N TYR A 111 4.17 -4.06 -7.48
CA TYR A 111 3.41 -3.60 -6.32
C TYR A 111 2.09 -2.97 -6.75
N MET A 112 1.14 -2.93 -5.82
CA MET A 112 -0.09 -2.16 -5.93
C MET A 112 -0.01 -0.92 -5.04
N GLN A 113 -0.45 0.21 -5.56
CA GLN A 113 -0.56 1.46 -4.83
C GLN A 113 -2.02 1.88 -4.72
N THR A 114 -2.48 2.06 -3.48
CA THR A 114 -3.72 2.76 -3.16
C THR A 114 -3.38 4.04 -2.37
N ARG A 115 -4.27 5.03 -2.36
CA ARG A 115 -4.10 6.26 -1.59
C ARG A 115 -5.38 6.56 -0.82
N TRP A 116 -5.23 6.85 0.46
CA TRP A 116 -6.34 7.04 1.38
C TRP A 116 -6.16 8.33 2.15
N LYS A 117 -7.27 9.02 2.38
CA LYS A 117 -7.35 10.18 3.27
C LYS A 117 -8.31 9.86 4.40
N ARG A 118 -7.84 10.07 5.63
CA ARG A 118 -8.69 10.03 6.82
C ARG A 118 -8.87 11.44 7.34
N LEU A 119 -10.12 11.89 7.37
CA LEU A 119 -10.51 13.06 8.12
C LEU A 119 -10.41 12.71 9.61
N THR A 120 -9.58 13.45 10.33
CA THR A 120 -9.50 13.40 11.79
C THR A 120 -10.06 14.71 12.33
N GLU A 121 -10.47 14.77 13.60
CA GLU A 121 -10.99 16.00 14.21
C GLU A 121 -10.02 17.18 14.10
N ARG A 122 -8.70 16.91 14.09
CA ARG A 122 -7.62 17.88 13.83
C ARG A 122 -7.52 18.36 12.37
N ALA A 123 -8.18 17.68 11.45
CA ALA A 123 -8.24 17.99 10.03
C ALA A 123 -9.61 18.57 9.61
N SER A 124 -10.45 18.95 10.57
CA SER A 124 -11.61 19.81 10.30
C SER A 124 -11.11 21.11 9.68
N ALA A 125 -11.75 21.55 8.60
CA ALA A 125 -11.27 22.64 7.76
C ALA A 125 -10.92 23.88 8.59
N HIS A 126 -9.63 24.22 8.66
CA HIS A 126 -9.25 25.58 9.04
C HIS A 126 -9.76 26.51 7.93
N THR A 127 -10.79 27.29 8.24
CA THR A 127 -11.11 28.50 7.47
C THR A 127 -9.87 29.38 7.51
N LEU A 128 -9.27 29.64 6.35
CA LEU A 128 -8.14 30.56 6.22
C LEU A 128 -8.67 31.98 6.46
N GLU A 129 -8.65 32.43 7.71
CA GLU A 129 -8.62 33.86 8.00
C GLU A 129 -7.17 34.26 8.26
N GLU A 130 -6.57 34.96 7.29
CA GLU A 130 -5.27 35.60 7.46
C GLU A 130 -5.45 36.90 8.28
N PRO A 131 -4.77 37.07 9.43
CA PRO A 131 -4.71 38.37 10.09
C PRO A 131 -3.70 39.27 9.37
N PRO A 132 -3.99 40.58 9.24
CA PRO A 132 -3.12 41.50 8.54
C PRO A 132 -1.93 41.93 9.41
N GLY A 133 -0.72 41.68 8.88
CA GLY A 133 0.46 42.49 9.20
C GLY A 133 1.46 41.88 10.19
N SER A 134 2.59 41.41 9.67
CA SER A 134 3.90 41.78 10.22
C SER A 134 4.96 41.69 9.13
N VAL A 135 5.54 42.84 8.86
CA VAL A 135 6.51 43.17 7.82
C VAL A 135 7.91 42.72 8.20
N ALA A 136 8.60 42.06 7.26
CA ALA A 136 10.02 42.25 7.05
C ALA A 136 10.33 42.05 5.55
N ASP A 137 10.77 43.16 4.96
CA ASP A 137 11.05 43.44 3.55
C ASP A 137 12.07 42.50 2.88
N GLY A 138 11.90 42.28 1.56
CA GLY A 138 12.91 41.55 0.78
C GLY A 138 12.63 41.20 -0.69
N LEU A 139 11.79 41.95 -1.40
CA LEU A 139 11.72 42.08 -2.88
C LEU A 139 11.19 40.91 -3.77
N LEU A 140 9.95 41.17 -4.22
CA LEU A 140 9.36 40.97 -5.56
C LEU A 140 8.80 39.58 -5.94
N SER A 141 7.46 39.54 -5.97
CA SER A 141 6.65 38.71 -6.88
C SER A 141 5.93 39.64 -7.87
N PRO A 142 5.49 39.14 -9.04
CA PRO A 142 4.09 38.75 -9.08
C PRO A 142 3.80 37.43 -9.82
N ASN A 143 2.78 36.75 -9.26
CA ASN A 143 1.83 35.85 -9.90
C ASN A 143 2.16 34.35 -10.02
N SER A 144 1.64 33.63 -9.02
CA SER A 144 0.76 32.46 -9.19
C SER A 144 1.40 31.14 -9.61
N ALA A 145 1.69 30.30 -8.61
CA ALA A 145 1.04 28.99 -8.45
C ALA A 145 1.55 28.32 -7.17
N ALA A 146 0.62 27.81 -6.37
CA ALA A 146 0.86 27.13 -5.11
C ALA A 146 2.04 26.14 -5.14
N GLY A 147 3.02 26.34 -4.25
CA GLY A 147 4.17 25.45 -4.09
C GLY A 147 3.77 24.09 -3.49
N PRO A 148 4.44 22.99 -3.86
CA PRO A 148 4.03 21.61 -3.57
C PRO A 148 4.37 21.11 -2.15
N ASP A 149 4.99 21.94 -1.31
CA ASP A 149 5.70 21.45 -0.11
C ASP A 149 4.81 21.14 1.10
N THR A 150 3.54 21.53 1.12
CA THR A 150 2.62 21.22 2.24
C THR A 150 1.92 19.86 2.13
N LEU A 151 2.05 19.15 1.00
CA LEU A 151 1.50 17.79 0.81
C LEU A 151 2.47 16.66 1.23
N ARG A 152 3.64 17.03 1.78
CA ARG A 152 4.83 16.16 1.85
C ARG A 152 4.89 15.17 3.02
N ARG A 153 3.76 14.86 3.65
CA ARG A 153 3.66 13.73 4.61
C ARG A 153 2.44 12.86 4.35
N THR A 154 2.12 12.60 3.08
CA THR A 154 1.42 11.35 2.78
C THR A 154 2.44 10.24 3.01
N VAL A 155 2.32 9.49 4.10
CA VAL A 155 3.14 8.28 4.31
C VAL A 155 2.76 7.33 3.18
N SER A 156 3.56 7.31 2.12
CA SER A 156 3.40 6.30 1.09
C SER A 156 3.66 4.96 1.76
N ALA A 157 2.76 3.99 1.55
CA ALA A 157 2.93 2.64 2.07
C ALA A 157 4.24 2.00 1.58
N VAL A 158 4.79 2.51 0.46
CA VAL A 158 6.09 2.12 -0.08
C VAL A 158 6.86 3.38 -0.49
N GLU A 159 8.09 3.54 -0.02
CA GLU A 159 9.01 4.61 -0.41
C GLU A 159 10.40 4.04 -0.71
N PHE A 160 11.02 4.54 -1.78
CA PHE A 160 12.37 4.19 -2.21
C PHE A 160 13.29 5.40 -2.05
N ARG A 161 14.43 5.23 -1.37
CA ARG A 161 15.48 6.25 -1.27
C ARG A 161 16.85 5.66 -1.58
N ARG A 162 17.66 6.47 -2.27
CA ARG A 162 19.10 6.25 -2.45
C ARG A 162 19.82 7.27 -1.57
N GLU A 163 20.69 6.81 -0.67
CA GLU A 163 21.63 7.71 0.00
C GLU A 163 22.64 8.24 -1.04
N SER A 164 23.04 9.50 -0.88
CA SER A 164 23.63 10.38 -1.89
C SER A 164 24.77 9.82 -2.76
N LEU A 165 24.92 10.42 -3.94
CA LEU A 165 25.82 10.11 -5.07
C LEU A 165 27.34 10.15 -4.82
N ASN A 166 27.81 10.12 -3.57
CA ASN A 166 29.25 10.07 -3.29
C ASN A 166 29.56 8.82 -2.45
N GLU A 167 30.44 7.99 -3.01
CA GLU A 167 31.07 6.79 -2.43
C GLU A 167 30.24 5.49 -2.50
N ILE A 168 30.72 4.59 -3.38
CA ILE A 168 30.80 3.11 -3.47
C ILE A 168 29.91 2.21 -2.57
N SER A 169 29.29 2.69 -1.49
CA SER A 169 28.23 2.01 -0.74
C SER A 169 26.86 2.61 -1.05
N SER A 170 26.31 2.32 -2.24
CA SER A 170 24.96 2.73 -2.62
C SER A 170 23.90 1.95 -1.84
N GLY A 171 23.62 2.36 -0.59
CA GLY A 171 22.52 1.81 0.20
C GLY A 171 21.17 2.17 -0.43
N CYS A 172 20.36 1.16 -0.76
CA CYS A 172 18.95 1.35 -1.09
C CYS A 172 18.12 1.12 0.17
N VAL A 173 17.29 2.10 0.52
CA VAL A 173 16.34 1.97 1.62
C VAL A 173 14.94 1.79 1.05
N LEU A 174 14.35 0.63 1.34
CA LEU A 174 12.94 0.36 1.12
C LEU A 174 12.20 0.62 2.43
N ARG A 175 11.27 1.57 2.43
CA ARG A 175 10.38 1.79 3.57
C ARG A 175 9.00 1.28 3.21
N ILE A 176 8.53 0.27 3.94
CA ILE A 176 7.14 -0.20 3.87
C ILE A 176 6.44 0.26 5.14
N GLU A 177 5.44 1.14 4.99
CA GLU A 177 4.75 1.80 6.09
C GLU A 177 5.72 2.50 7.08
N LYS A 178 5.82 1.98 8.31
CA LYS A 178 6.75 2.43 9.35
C LYS A 178 8.01 1.57 9.45
N LYS A 179 8.03 0.40 8.82
CA LYS A 179 9.15 -0.54 8.86
C LYS A 179 10.18 -0.12 7.80
N ARG A 180 11.41 0.15 8.27
CA ARG A 180 12.55 0.47 7.42
C ARG A 180 13.29 -0.84 7.15
N PHE A 181 13.43 -1.18 5.88
CA PHE A 181 14.22 -2.32 5.43
C PHE A 181 15.50 -1.76 4.83
N ASP A 182 16.55 -1.75 5.64
CA ASP A 182 17.89 -1.52 5.12
C ASP A 182 18.34 -2.83 4.45
N TYR A 183 18.29 -2.83 3.13
CA TYR A 183 18.63 -4.01 2.34
C TYR A 183 20.15 -4.07 2.17
N PHE A 184 20.85 -4.46 3.23
CA PHE A 184 22.32 -4.63 3.21
C PHE A 184 22.75 -6.08 3.04
N ASN A 185 21.97 -7.06 3.52
CA ASN A 185 22.33 -8.48 3.46
C ASN A 185 21.09 -9.38 3.38
N GLN A 186 20.84 -9.92 2.19
CA GLN A 186 19.74 -10.85 1.93
C GLN A 186 19.89 -12.18 2.66
N GLN A 187 21.11 -12.70 2.78
CA GLN A 187 21.34 -14.00 3.42
C GLN A 187 20.88 -13.95 4.87
N LYS A 188 21.13 -12.82 5.55
CA LYS A 188 20.63 -12.59 6.91
C LYS A 188 19.09 -12.61 7.00
N LEU A 189 18.38 -12.06 6.01
CA LEU A 189 16.90 -12.11 5.96
C LEU A 189 16.40 -13.56 5.88
N LEU A 190 17.05 -14.38 5.04
CA LEU A 190 16.70 -15.79 4.86
C LEU A 190 17.11 -16.67 6.05
N ASP A 191 18.21 -16.34 6.72
CA ASP A 191 18.71 -17.09 7.87
C ASP A 191 17.87 -16.80 9.13
N ASP A 192 17.50 -15.53 9.34
CA ASP A 192 16.82 -15.06 10.55
C ASP A 192 15.30 -14.91 10.38
N TRP A 193 14.71 -15.45 9.30
CA TRP A 193 13.32 -15.11 8.92
C TRP A 193 12.27 -15.39 10.00
N LYS A 194 12.50 -16.40 10.84
CA LYS A 194 11.59 -16.77 11.94
C LYS A 194 11.44 -15.65 12.97
N SER A 195 12.47 -14.82 13.16
CA SER A 195 12.40 -13.68 14.09
C SER A 195 11.32 -12.67 13.69
N TYR A 196 11.03 -12.54 12.39
CA TYR A 196 9.97 -11.66 11.90
C TYR A 196 8.56 -12.17 12.22
N LEU A 197 8.40 -13.46 12.53
CA LEU A 197 7.11 -14.00 12.97
C LEU A 197 6.68 -13.43 14.33
N GLU A 198 7.62 -12.94 15.14
CA GLU A 198 7.28 -12.30 16.42
C GLU A 198 6.49 -11.01 16.25
N ASP A 199 6.62 -10.37 15.07
CA ASP A 199 5.89 -9.18 14.67
C ASP A 199 4.52 -9.51 14.04
N ASP A 200 4.27 -10.76 13.62
CA ASP A 200 3.01 -11.20 13.00
C ASP A 200 1.98 -11.46 14.10
N ARG A 201 1.20 -10.44 14.42
CA ARG A 201 0.19 -10.45 15.51
C ARG A 201 -1.13 -9.84 15.06
N GLU A 202 -1.29 -9.60 13.78
CA GLU A 202 -2.44 -8.93 13.20
C GLU A 202 -3.72 -9.70 13.52
N THR A 203 -3.65 -11.03 13.54
CA THR A 203 -4.75 -11.94 13.89
C THR A 203 -5.20 -11.84 15.35
N SER A 204 -4.34 -11.41 16.29
CA SER A 204 -4.69 -11.26 17.71
C SER A 204 -5.81 -10.25 17.98
N SER A 205 -6.11 -9.38 17.01
CA SER A 205 -7.21 -8.42 17.08
C SER A 205 -8.56 -8.99 16.61
N PHE A 206 -8.60 -10.27 16.23
CA PHE A 206 -9.72 -10.93 15.57
C PHE A 206 -9.92 -12.35 16.12
N ASP A 207 -10.88 -12.52 17.02
CA ASP A 207 -11.19 -13.82 17.65
C ASP A 207 -11.65 -14.88 16.62
N GLU A 208 -12.14 -14.43 15.47
CA GLU A 208 -12.63 -15.28 14.39
C GLU A 208 -11.53 -15.75 13.43
N LEU A 209 -10.30 -15.22 13.54
CA LEU A 209 -9.18 -15.54 12.66
C LEU A 209 -8.13 -16.36 13.38
N TYR A 210 -7.66 -17.41 12.70
CA TYR A 210 -6.54 -18.22 13.14
C TYR A 210 -5.46 -18.19 12.07
N GLU A 211 -4.23 -17.92 12.49
CA GLU A 211 -3.07 -17.92 11.61
C GLU A 211 -2.49 -19.33 11.48
N LEU A 212 -2.26 -19.77 10.25
CA LEU A 212 -1.63 -21.06 10.02
C LEU A 212 -0.11 -20.95 10.24
N PRO A 213 0.54 -21.97 10.84
CA PRO A 213 1.98 -21.96 11.04
C PRO A 213 2.76 -21.77 9.72
N ILE A 214 3.51 -20.67 9.63
CA ILE A 214 4.45 -20.44 8.54
C ILE A 214 5.74 -21.19 8.87
N ASN A 215 6.06 -22.21 8.06
CA ASN A 215 7.23 -23.09 8.27
C ASN A 215 8.27 -22.99 7.13
N PHE A 216 8.11 -22.02 6.23
CA PHE A 216 8.97 -21.82 5.06
C PHE A 216 9.57 -20.40 5.08
N PRO A 217 10.84 -20.23 4.66
CA PRO A 217 11.42 -18.91 4.54
C PRO A 217 10.70 -18.06 3.48
N PRO A 218 10.74 -16.72 3.59
CA PRO A 218 10.29 -15.82 2.54
C PRO A 218 10.97 -16.15 1.20
N THR A 219 10.20 -16.17 0.12
CA THR A 219 10.68 -16.40 -1.27
C THR A 219 11.16 -15.15 -1.95
#